data_AF-A0A6B3HEW7-F1
#
_entry.id   AF-A0A6B3HEW7-F1
#
_cell.length_a   1.000
_cell.length_b   1.000
_cell.length_c   1.000
_cell.angle_alpha   90.00
_cell.angle_beta   90.00
_cell.angle_gamma   90.00
#
_symmetry.space_group_name_H-M   'P 1'
#
loop_
_entity.id
_entity.type
_entity.pdbx_description
1 polymer ?
#
loop_
_entity_poly.entity_id
_entity_poly.type
_entity_poly.pdbx_seq_one_letter_code
_entity_poly.pdbx_strand_id
1 'polypeptide(L)'
;LGGTSPESVSYSLVRGSGARLGDGELTEAAGGNSRLDKVVANLVAGSGADQGGQLGNFAIRYVLVRDGAPRQMSRVLDTTPGISRLSQLDGSALWRVDRQVARVMVVPAGGEGERVPVGSGPVEAHS
;
A
#
# COMPACT_ATOMS: atom_id res chain seq x y z
N LEU A 1 7.60 2.06 -7.46
CA LEU A 1 7.02 1.71 -8.77
C LEU A 1 7.78 2.47 -9.85
N GLY A 2 8.10 1.80 -10.95
CA GLY A 2 8.74 2.36 -12.14
C GLY A 2 8.29 1.63 -13.40
N GLY A 3 8.63 2.17 -14.56
CA GLY A 3 8.23 1.65 -15.87
C GLY A 3 8.11 2.78 -16.88
N THR A 4 8.08 2.46 -18.17
CA THR A 4 7.92 3.43 -19.27
C THR A 4 6.56 3.33 -19.95
N SER A 5 5.76 2.31 -19.61
CA SER A 5 4.42 2.04 -20.14
C SER A 5 3.49 1.61 -19.00
N PRO A 6 2.18 1.89 -19.07
CA PRO A 6 1.20 1.36 -18.12
C PRO A 6 0.97 -0.16 -18.23
N GLU A 7 1.47 -0.82 -19.28
CA GLU A 7 1.24 -2.25 -19.53
C GLU A 7 2.01 -3.18 -18.59
N SER A 8 3.14 -2.71 -18.06
CA SER A 8 3.93 -3.44 -17.08
C SER A 8 4.54 -2.48 -16.07
N VAL A 9 4.61 -2.93 -14.82
CA VAL A 9 5.19 -2.14 -13.74
C VAL A 9 6.30 -2.94 -13.07
N SER A 10 7.46 -2.33 -12.92
CA SER A 10 8.52 -2.85 -12.07
C SER A 10 8.38 -2.25 -10.67
N TYR A 11 8.52 -3.11 -9.67
CA TYR A 11 8.45 -2.68 -8.29
C TYR A 11 9.46 -3.41 -7.43
N SER A 12 9.80 -2.80 -6.30
CA SER A 12 10.64 -3.39 -5.28
C SER A 12 9.95 -3.18 -3.94
N LEU A 13 9.91 -4.21 -3.11
CA LEU A 13 9.36 -4.14 -1.76
C LEU A 13 10.51 -3.88 -0.77
N VAL A 14 10.54 -2.69 -0.19
CA VAL A 14 11.56 -2.28 0.78
C VAL A 14 11.01 -2.44 2.20
N ARG A 15 11.78 -3.09 3.08
CA ARG A 15 11.47 -3.27 4.51
C ARG A 15 12.68 -2.92 5.38
N GLY A 16 12.45 -2.58 6.64
CA GLY A 16 13.51 -2.27 7.59
C GLY A 16 14.28 -0.99 7.23
N SER A 17 15.61 -1.04 7.27
CA SER A 17 16.52 0.10 7.10
C SER A 17 16.61 0.68 5.67
N GLY A 18 15.83 0.17 4.72
CA GLY A 18 15.89 0.59 3.32
C GLY A 18 16.72 -0.34 2.44
N ALA A 19 16.67 -0.11 1.13
CA ALA A 19 17.48 -0.84 0.15
C ALA A 19 18.91 -0.27 0.11
N ARG A 20 19.89 -1.17 0.00
CA ARG A 20 21.32 -0.88 -0.16
C ARG A 20 21.80 -1.28 -1.55
N LEU A 21 22.98 -0.77 -1.91
CA LEU A 21 23.65 -1.21 -3.14
C LEU A 21 23.95 -2.72 -3.02
N GLY A 22 23.57 -3.49 -4.04
CA GLY A 22 23.69 -4.95 -4.05
C GLY A 22 22.41 -5.70 -3.63
N ASP A 23 21.38 -5.01 -3.11
CA ASP A 23 20.12 -5.67 -2.72
C ASP A 23 19.27 -6.07 -3.93
N GLY A 24 19.52 -5.50 -5.12
CA GLY A 24 18.77 -5.79 -6.33
C GLY A 24 18.98 -7.23 -6.80
N GLU A 25 20.24 -7.66 -6.80
CA GLU A 25 20.71 -8.98 -7.19
C GLU A 25 20.17 -10.06 -6.25
N LEU A 26 20.14 -9.76 -4.94
CA LEU A 26 19.53 -10.62 -3.92
C LEU A 26 18.00 -10.73 -4.08
N THR A 27 17.34 -9.64 -4.48
CA THR A 27 15.89 -9.63 -4.69
C THR A 27 15.49 -10.47 -5.89
N GLU A 28 16.24 -10.41 -6.99
CA GLU A 28 16.02 -11.28 -8.16
C GLU A 28 16.18 -12.77 -7.80
N ALA A 29 17.21 -13.10 -7.02
CA ALA A 29 17.48 -14.48 -6.60
C ALA A 29 16.43 -15.05 -5.64
N ALA A 30 15.79 -14.21 -4.83
CA ALA A 30 14.77 -14.63 -3.86
C ALA A 30 13.42 -15.00 -4.48
N GLY A 31 13.19 -14.65 -5.75
CA GLY A 31 11.95 -14.89 -6.46
C GLY A 31 10.81 -13.93 -6.08
N GLY A 32 9.81 -13.83 -6.96
CA GLY A 32 8.65 -12.95 -6.79
C GLY A 32 7.59 -13.49 -5.82
N ASN A 33 6.67 -12.61 -5.41
CA ASN A 33 5.49 -13.00 -4.65
C ASN A 33 4.25 -12.80 -5.52
N SER A 34 3.74 -13.89 -6.10
CA SER A 34 2.61 -13.87 -7.04
C SER A 34 1.34 -13.23 -6.47
N ARG A 35 1.13 -13.31 -5.15
CA ARG A 35 0.00 -12.66 -4.48
C ARG A 35 0.19 -11.15 -4.45
N LEU A 36 1.39 -10.68 -4.12
CA LEU A 36 1.72 -9.25 -4.17
C LEU A 36 1.72 -8.73 -5.61
N ASP A 37 2.24 -9.49 -6.56
CA ASP A 37 2.26 -9.15 -7.99
C ASP A 37 0.83 -8.86 -8.48
N LYS A 38 -0.14 -9.70 -8.10
CA LYS A 38 -1.54 -9.49 -8.45
C LYS A 38 -2.13 -8.23 -7.80
N VAL A 39 -1.78 -7.94 -6.55
CA VAL A 39 -2.23 -6.71 -5.87
C VAL A 39 -1.66 -5.47 -6.57
N VAL A 40 -0.37 -5.46 -6.90
CA VAL A 40 0.30 -4.35 -7.59
C VAL A 40 -0.24 -4.18 -9.02
N ALA A 41 -0.45 -5.28 -9.74
CA ALA A 41 -1.04 -5.24 -11.08
C ALA A 41 -2.46 -4.63 -11.04
N ASN A 42 -3.32 -5.09 -10.13
CA ASN A 42 -4.68 -4.55 -10.00
C ASN A 42 -4.69 -3.08 -9.54
N LEU A 43 -3.73 -2.70 -8.69
CA LEU A 43 -3.54 -1.32 -8.27
C LEU A 43 -3.22 -0.43 -9.47
N VAL A 44 -2.20 -0.77 -10.26
CA VAL A 44 -1.77 0.04 -11.40
C VAL A 44 -2.80 0.03 -12.54
N ALA A 45 -3.53 -1.06 -12.69
CA ALA A 45 -4.66 -1.15 -13.62
C ALA A 45 -5.85 -0.26 -13.20
N GLY A 46 -5.85 0.28 -11.97
CA GLY A 46 -6.91 1.14 -11.47
C GLY A 46 -8.23 0.40 -11.28
N SER A 47 -8.19 -0.83 -10.78
CA SER A 47 -9.40 -1.66 -10.65
C SER A 47 -10.44 -1.09 -9.65
N GLY A 48 -10.09 -0.08 -8.86
CA GLY A 48 -10.97 0.59 -7.90
C GLY A 48 -11.49 -0.29 -6.76
N ALA A 49 -10.85 -1.45 -6.52
CA ALA A 49 -11.22 -2.33 -5.41
C ALA A 49 -10.48 -1.89 -4.12
N ASP A 50 -10.45 -2.76 -3.11
CA ASP A 50 -9.76 -2.51 -1.84
C ASP A 50 -8.23 -2.76 -1.95
N GLN A 51 -7.56 -2.14 -2.91
CA GLN A 51 -6.10 -2.29 -3.03
C GLN A 51 -5.35 -1.66 -1.86
N GLY A 52 -5.84 -0.55 -1.30
CA GLY A 52 -5.27 0.06 -0.11
C GLY A 52 -5.19 -0.93 1.06
N GLY A 53 -6.31 -1.59 1.39
CA GLY A 53 -6.34 -2.63 2.42
C GLY A 53 -5.46 -3.83 2.09
N GLN A 54 -5.47 -4.29 0.83
CA GLN A 54 -4.64 -5.42 0.40
C GLN A 54 -3.13 -5.14 0.51
N LEU A 55 -2.66 -3.93 0.19
CA LEU A 55 -1.27 -3.53 0.43
C LEU A 55 -0.93 -3.54 1.92
N GLY A 56 -1.87 -3.10 2.77
CA GLY A 56 -1.75 -3.14 4.22
C GLY A 56 -1.50 -4.55 4.77
N ASN A 57 -2.06 -5.60 4.15
CA ASN A 57 -1.84 -7.00 4.52
C ASN A 57 -0.39 -7.47 4.31
N PHE A 58 0.37 -6.78 3.45
CA PHE A 58 1.81 -7.00 3.25
C PHE A 58 2.68 -6.07 4.13
N ALA A 59 2.07 -5.38 5.10
CA ALA A 59 2.69 -4.34 5.92
C ALA A 59 3.31 -3.19 5.10
N ILE A 60 2.78 -2.94 3.90
CA ILE A 60 3.18 -1.81 3.07
C ILE A 60 2.50 -0.55 3.62
N ARG A 61 3.30 0.42 4.05
CA ARG A 61 2.82 1.69 4.59
C ARG A 61 2.89 2.84 3.58
N TYR A 62 3.76 2.72 2.59
CA TYR A 62 4.01 3.76 1.62
C TYR A 62 4.18 3.17 0.22
N VAL A 63 3.67 3.89 -0.78
CA VAL A 63 3.87 3.61 -2.20
C VAL A 63 4.62 4.79 -2.79
N LEU A 64 5.85 4.55 -3.26
CA LEU A 64 6.66 5.55 -3.95
C LEU A 64 6.60 5.33 -5.46
N VAL A 65 6.16 6.33 -6.20
CA VAL A 65 6.34 6.42 -7.66
C VAL A 65 7.55 7.32 -7.91
N ARG A 66 8.54 6.78 -8.60
CA ARG A 66 9.76 7.53 -8.95
C ARG A 66 9.52 8.40 -10.18
N ASP A 67 10.34 9.42 -10.32
CA ASP A 67 10.41 10.24 -11.53
C ASP A 67 10.58 9.38 -12.79
N GLY A 68 10.04 9.86 -13.91
CA GLY A 68 10.00 9.15 -15.20
C GLY A 68 8.89 8.11 -15.35
N ALA A 69 8.13 7.80 -14.30
CA ALA A 69 6.98 6.90 -14.39
C ALA A 69 5.80 7.54 -15.16
N PRO A 70 4.93 6.73 -15.82
CA PRO A 70 3.80 7.26 -16.58
C PRO A 70 2.85 8.06 -15.68
N ARG A 71 2.47 9.27 -16.13
CA ARG A 71 1.56 10.16 -15.38
C ARG A 71 0.23 9.50 -14.99
N GLN A 72 -0.20 8.50 -15.78
CA GLN A 72 -1.40 7.73 -15.50
C GLN A 72 -1.32 6.94 -14.18
N MET A 73 -0.14 6.46 -13.80
CA MET A 73 0.03 5.72 -12.55
C MET A 73 -0.26 6.63 -11.34
N SER A 74 0.20 7.88 -11.37
CA SER A 74 -0.12 8.86 -10.33
C SER A 74 -1.61 9.16 -10.26
N ARG A 75 -2.29 9.28 -11.41
CA ARG A 75 -3.76 9.47 -11.45
C ARG A 75 -4.51 8.30 -10.82
N VAL A 76 -4.11 7.07 -11.15
CA VAL A 76 -4.71 5.86 -10.58
C VAL A 76 -4.56 5.84 -9.06
N LEU A 77 -3.36 6.13 -8.55
CA LEU A 77 -3.11 6.17 -7.11
C LEU A 77 -3.89 7.29 -6.41
N ASP A 78 -4.10 8.43 -7.06
CA ASP A 78 -4.91 9.53 -6.51
C ASP A 78 -6.39 9.17 -6.38
N THR A 79 -6.89 8.25 -7.20
CA THR A 79 -8.29 7.80 -7.18
C THR A 79 -8.48 6.47 -6.44
N THR A 80 -7.42 5.87 -5.91
CA THR A 80 -7.50 4.55 -5.26
C THR A 80 -7.98 4.70 -3.81
N PRO A 81 -9.08 4.04 -3.40
CA PRO A 81 -9.51 4.03 -2.01
C PRO A 81 -8.47 3.41 -1.06
N GLY A 82 -8.36 3.97 0.15
CA GLY A 82 -7.45 3.46 1.18
C GLY A 82 -5.98 3.81 0.97
N ILE A 83 -5.66 4.69 0.01
CA ILE A 83 -4.36 5.35 -0.07
C ILE A 83 -4.55 6.85 -0.29
N SER A 84 -3.63 7.65 0.23
CA SER A 84 -3.69 9.11 0.17
C SER A 84 -2.32 9.69 -0.21
N ARG A 85 -2.29 10.67 -1.12
CA ARG A 85 -1.04 11.36 -1.49
C ARG A 85 -0.47 12.08 -0.28
N LEU A 86 0.77 11.73 0.08
CA LEU A 86 1.47 12.30 1.23
C LEU A 86 2.42 13.42 0.83
N SER A 87 3.18 13.25 -0.26
CA SER A 87 4.11 14.25 -0.75
C SER A 87 4.41 14.09 -2.24
N GLN A 88 4.98 15.14 -2.83
CA GLN A 88 5.50 15.16 -4.18
C GLN A 88 6.74 16.06 -4.21
N LEU A 89 7.83 15.56 -4.79
CA LEU A 89 9.09 16.27 -4.91
C LEU A 89 9.86 15.73 -6.13
N ASP A 90 10.40 16.64 -6.95
CA ASP A 90 11.28 16.32 -8.08
C ASP A 90 10.75 15.20 -8.98
N GLY A 91 9.50 15.34 -9.44
CA GLY A 91 8.84 14.35 -10.32
C GLY A 91 8.41 13.04 -9.62
N SER A 92 8.92 12.78 -8.43
CA SER A 92 8.53 11.63 -7.59
C SER A 92 7.34 11.98 -6.70
N ALA A 93 6.54 10.98 -6.37
CA ALA A 93 5.39 11.14 -5.49
C ALA A 93 5.27 9.97 -4.52
N LEU A 94 4.82 10.28 -3.30
CA LEU A 94 4.64 9.34 -2.22
C LEU A 94 3.19 9.32 -1.79
N TRP A 95 2.60 8.13 -1.74
CA TRP A 95 1.30 7.87 -1.15
C TRP A 95 1.48 7.10 0.14
N ARG A 96 0.66 7.43 1.12
CA ARG A 96 0.52 6.66 2.35
C ARG A 96 -0.65 5.69 2.19
N VAL A 97 -0.46 4.45 2.61
CA VAL A 97 -1.56 3.50 2.77
C VAL A 97 -2.29 3.84 4.05
N ASP A 98 -3.59 4.11 3.93
CA ASP A 98 -4.41 4.49 5.06
C ASP A 98 -4.65 3.26 5.95
N ARG A 99 -4.48 3.46 7.25
CA ARG A 99 -4.77 2.46 8.27
C ARG A 99 -5.84 3.02 9.17
N GLN A 100 -6.93 2.27 9.36
CA GLN A 100 -7.82 2.57 10.47
C GLN A 100 -7.09 2.30 11.78
N VAL A 101 -6.80 3.37 12.50
CA VAL A 101 -6.25 3.32 13.86
C VAL A 101 -7.33 3.82 14.81
N ALA A 102 -7.61 3.05 15.86
CA ALA A 102 -8.49 3.45 16.94
C ALA A 102 -7.87 3.07 18.29
N ARG A 103 -8.33 3.73 19.36
CA ARG A 103 -7.90 3.42 20.74
C ARG A 103 -8.37 2.04 21.17
N VAL A 104 -9.54 1.61 20.69
CA VAL A 104 -10.13 0.29 20.92
C VAL A 104 -10.56 -0.28 19.58
N MET A 105 -10.29 -1.56 19.36
CA MET A 105 -10.71 -2.32 18.19
C MET A 105 -11.49 -3.54 18.67
N VAL A 106 -12.61 -3.87 18.02
CA VAL A 106 -13.25 -5.17 18.16
C VAL A 106 -12.44 -6.18 17.35
N VAL A 107 -11.99 -7.25 18.00
CA VAL A 107 -11.25 -8.34 17.36
C VAL A 107 -12.12 -9.59 17.28
N PRO A 108 -12.06 -10.36 16.18
CA PRO A 108 -12.78 -11.63 16.05
C PRO A 108 -12.34 -12.63 17.13
N ALA A 109 -13.30 -13.39 17.67
CA ALA A 109 -13.03 -14.51 18.56
C ALA A 109 -12.29 -15.61 17.76
N GLY A 110 -10.97 -15.66 17.88
CA GLY A 110 -10.09 -16.53 17.09
C GLY A 110 -8.97 -15.80 16.37
N GLY A 111 -8.97 -14.46 16.34
CA GLY A 111 -7.90 -13.64 15.77
C GLY A 111 -7.91 -13.54 14.24
N GLU A 112 -8.73 -14.34 13.57
CA GLU A 112 -8.94 -14.32 12.11
C GLU A 112 -10.22 -13.55 11.76
N GLY A 113 -10.11 -12.54 10.90
CA GLY A 113 -11.22 -11.69 10.44
C GLY A 113 -10.93 -10.19 10.55
N GLU A 114 -11.89 -9.39 10.09
CA GLU A 114 -11.78 -7.93 10.03
C GLU A 114 -11.78 -7.33 11.45
N ARG A 115 -10.89 -6.36 11.70
CA ARG A 115 -10.82 -5.64 12.98
C ARG A 115 -11.62 -4.36 12.85
N VAL A 116 -12.68 -4.23 13.64
CA VAL A 116 -13.58 -3.07 13.53
C VAL A 116 -13.15 -1.99 14.54
N PRO A 117 -12.84 -0.76 14.10
CA PRO A 117 -12.53 0.31 15.04
C PRO A 117 -13.77 0.74 15.82
N VAL A 118 -13.60 0.99 17.11
CA VAL A 118 -14.63 1.61 17.93
C VAL A 118 -14.47 3.13 17.82
N GLY A 119 -15.51 3.80 17.32
CA GLY A 119 -15.56 5.26 17.25
C GLY A 119 -15.45 5.89 18.64
N SER A 120 -14.79 7.05 18.73
CA SER A 120 -14.75 7.81 19.99
C SER A 120 -15.99 8.70 20.06
N GLY A 121 -16.91 8.34 20.96
CA GLY A 121 -18.09 9.12 21.31
C GLY A 121 -18.39 8.98 22.80
N PRO A 122 -19.33 9.76 23.35
CA PRO A 122 -19.81 9.58 24.72
C PRO A 122 -20.25 8.13 24.93
N VAL A 123 -19.79 7.49 26.01
CA VAL A 123 -20.21 6.14 26.41
C VAL A 123 -20.94 6.24 27.74
N GLU A 124 -22.17 5.73 27.79
CA GLU A 124 -22.92 5.60 29.04
C GLU A 124 -22.61 4.27 29.70
N ALA A 125 -22.11 4.31 30.94
CA ALA A 125 -21.92 3.13 31.76
C ALA A 125 -23.17 2.92 32.62
N HIS A 126 -23.80 1.75 32.48
CA HIS A 126 -24.87 1.30 33.36
C HIS A 126 -24.26 0.31 34.35
N SER A 127 -24.45 0.56 35.65
CA SER A 127 -24.05 -0.31 36.75
C SER A 127 -25.24 -1.09 37.29
#